data_AF-A0A961JQX9-F1
#
_entry.id   AF-A0A961JQX9-F1
#
_cell.length_a   1.000
_cell.length_b   1.000
_cell.length_c   1.000
_cell.angle_alpha   90.00
_cell.angle_beta   90.00
_cell.angle_gamma   90.00
#
_symmetry.space_group_name_H-M   'P 1'
#
loop_
_entity.id
_entity.type
_entity.pdbx_description
1 polymer ?
#
loop_
_entity_poly.entity_id
_entity_poly.type
_entity_poly.pdbx_seq_one_letter_code
_entity_poly.pdbx_strand_id
1 'polypeptide(L)'
;PLTLPNRAPAAHMRGMSTNATFRPGAGLIALALALPLSLAAVPLSAQDTAERPPNADIAEGAELLSEGFKKLFHGLMGELEPAGDAAEQGWNDLVDWLGDLSAYEAPERLPNGDILIRRKEPVAPGTDL
;
A
#
# COMPACT_ATOMS: atom_id res chain seq x y z
N PRO A 1 -47.16 75.72 -32.89
CA PRO A 1 -46.72 75.30 -34.25
C PRO A 1 -45.54 74.34 -34.19
N LEU A 2 -45.80 73.09 -34.59
CA LEU A 2 -44.93 72.10 -35.24
C LEU A 2 -45.23 70.67 -34.73
N THR A 3 -46.17 70.04 -35.44
CA THR A 3 -46.08 68.70 -36.03
C THR A 3 -45.73 67.50 -35.13
N LEU A 4 -46.76 66.73 -34.82
CA LEU A 4 -46.74 65.25 -34.82
C LEU A 4 -46.61 64.74 -36.27
N PRO A 5 -46.02 63.55 -36.57
CA PRO A 5 -46.76 62.31 -36.32
C PRO A 5 -45.95 60.98 -36.15
N ASN A 6 -46.60 60.05 -35.43
CA ASN A 6 -46.77 58.63 -35.76
C ASN A 6 -45.56 57.65 -35.70
N ARG A 7 -45.60 56.71 -34.74
CA ARG A 7 -45.71 55.25 -34.98
C ARG A 7 -46.07 54.48 -33.69
N ALA A 8 -46.99 53.53 -33.84
CA ALA A 8 -47.62 52.63 -32.86
C ALA A 8 -46.67 51.53 -32.30
N PRO A 9 -47.17 50.44 -31.68
CA PRO A 9 -47.95 50.28 -30.45
C PRO A 9 -47.18 49.48 -29.35
N ALA A 10 -47.83 49.33 -28.20
CA ALA A 10 -47.37 48.70 -26.97
C ALA A 10 -46.93 47.23 -27.05
N ALA A 11 -46.08 46.88 -26.08
CA ALA A 11 -46.00 45.60 -25.37
C ALA A 11 -45.69 44.32 -26.16
N HIS A 12 -44.48 43.76 -25.97
CA HIS A 12 -44.33 42.34 -25.63
C HIS A 12 -42.88 41.97 -25.24
N MET A 13 -42.79 41.07 -24.26
CA MET A 13 -41.73 40.07 -24.04
C MET A 13 -40.37 40.54 -23.51
N ARG A 14 -40.05 40.25 -22.24
CA ARG A 14 -39.68 38.94 -21.65
C ARG A 14 -38.20 38.63 -21.87
N GLY A 15 -37.46 38.69 -20.76
CA GLY A 15 -36.50 37.65 -20.40
C GLY A 15 -35.14 37.69 -21.09
N MET A 16 -34.15 38.13 -20.32
CA MET A 16 -32.99 37.33 -19.94
C MET A 16 -32.20 36.57 -21.02
N SER A 17 -30.93 36.96 -21.06
CA SER A 17 -29.76 36.08 -21.12
C SER A 17 -29.48 35.35 -22.44
N THR A 18 -28.42 35.79 -23.11
CA THR A 18 -27.65 34.90 -24.00
C THR A 18 -26.17 35.10 -23.73
N ASN A 19 -25.59 34.04 -23.18
CA ASN A 19 -24.20 33.87 -22.76
C ASN A 19 -23.19 34.24 -23.85
N ALA A 20 -22.10 34.88 -23.42
CA ALA A 20 -20.91 35.05 -24.22
C ALA A 20 -20.30 33.66 -24.55
N THR A 21 -20.26 33.34 -25.84
CA THR A 21 -19.65 32.12 -26.37
C THR A 21 -18.12 32.21 -26.23
N PHE A 22 -17.58 31.66 -25.15
CA PHE A 22 -16.13 31.46 -24.97
C PHE A 22 -15.66 30.34 -25.90
N ARG A 23 -14.84 30.66 -26.90
CA ARG A 23 -14.22 29.69 -27.82
C ARG A 23 -12.83 29.32 -27.28
N PRO A 24 -12.63 28.14 -26.66
CA PRO A 24 -11.30 27.72 -26.24
C PRO A 24 -10.47 27.32 -27.47
N GLY A 25 -9.28 27.90 -27.60
CA GLY A 25 -8.34 27.61 -28.68
C GLY A 25 -7.84 26.17 -28.64
N ALA A 26 -7.61 25.60 -29.82
CA ALA A 26 -7.22 24.20 -30.05
C ALA A 26 -5.98 23.73 -29.26
N GLY A 27 -5.12 24.64 -28.77
CA GLY A 27 -3.94 24.30 -27.97
C GLY A 27 -4.24 23.83 -26.55
N LEU A 28 -5.31 24.32 -25.91
CA LEU A 28 -5.67 23.90 -24.55
C LEU A 28 -6.33 22.52 -24.51
N ILE A 29 -6.95 22.12 -25.62
CA ILE A 29 -7.58 20.80 -25.76
C ILE A 29 -6.52 19.70 -25.85
N ALA A 30 -5.40 19.98 -26.52
CA ALA A 30 -4.29 19.02 -26.65
C ALA A 30 -3.56 18.76 -25.31
N LEU A 31 -3.37 19.79 -24.48
CA LEU A 31 -2.69 19.66 -23.18
C LEU A 31 -3.60 19.03 -22.10
N ALA A 32 -4.91 19.29 -22.15
CA ALA A 32 -5.89 18.71 -21.23
C ALA A 32 -6.14 17.20 -21.47
N LEU A 33 -5.85 16.69 -22.67
CA LEU A 33 -5.95 15.26 -23.02
C LEU A 33 -4.67 14.46 -22.72
N ALA A 34 -3.52 15.10 -22.56
CA ALA A 34 -2.25 14.42 -22.28
C ALA A 34 -2.12 13.97 -20.81
N LEU A 35 -2.68 14.74 -19.88
CA LEU A 35 -2.64 14.44 -18.45
C LEU A 35 -3.41 13.15 -18.04
N PRO A 36 -4.62 12.86 -18.56
CA PRO A 36 -5.29 11.58 -18.29
C PRO A 36 -4.63 10.40 -18.99
N LEU A 37 -3.98 10.61 -20.15
CA LEU A 37 -3.31 9.53 -20.89
C LEU A 37 -2.05 9.03 -20.16
N SER A 38 -1.34 9.92 -19.46
CA SER A 38 -0.20 9.53 -18.61
C SER A 38 -0.63 8.88 -17.29
N LEU A 39 -1.85 9.13 -16.82
CA LEU A 39 -2.41 8.52 -15.60
C LEU A 39 -3.09 7.16 -15.88
N ALA A 40 -3.29 6.79 -17.15
CA ALA A 40 -3.73 5.45 -17.54
C ALA A 40 -2.61 4.40 -17.49
N ALA A 41 -1.35 4.81 -17.25
CA ALA A 41 -0.20 3.94 -17.00
C ALA A 41 -0.03 3.58 -15.51
N VAL A 42 -1.07 3.73 -14.70
CA VAL A 42 -1.08 3.19 -13.33
C VAL A 42 -1.09 1.66 -13.44
N PRO A 43 -0.19 0.95 -12.73
CA PRO A 43 -0.09 -0.50 -12.84
C PRO A 43 -1.40 -1.13 -12.38
N LEU A 44 -2.19 -1.62 -13.34
CA LEU A 44 -3.38 -2.44 -13.14
C LEU A 44 -3.04 -3.81 -12.50
N SER A 45 -1.76 -4.10 -12.28
CA SER A 45 -1.25 -5.36 -11.69
C SER A 45 -1.62 -5.60 -10.23
N ALA A 46 -2.26 -4.64 -9.54
CA ALA A 46 -2.72 -4.83 -8.16
C ALA A 46 -4.16 -5.38 -8.04
N GLN A 47 -4.90 -5.54 -9.15
CA GLN A 47 -6.31 -5.97 -9.13
C GLN A 47 -6.53 -7.45 -9.46
N ASP A 48 -5.49 -8.28 -9.38
CA ASP A 48 -5.58 -9.71 -9.61
C ASP A 48 -5.99 -10.46 -8.33
N THR A 49 -7.13 -10.05 -7.75
CA THR A 49 -7.73 -10.62 -6.53
C THR A 49 -8.87 -11.62 -6.84
N ALA A 50 -9.09 -11.95 -8.11
CA ALA A 50 -10.04 -12.97 -8.50
C ALA A 50 -9.33 -14.33 -8.57
N GLU A 51 -9.64 -15.24 -7.64
CA GLU A 51 -9.23 -16.67 -7.66
C GLU A 51 -7.86 -17.09 -7.12
N ARG A 52 -7.16 -16.26 -6.33
CA ARG A 52 -6.02 -16.74 -5.55
C ARG A 52 -6.49 -17.36 -4.22
N PRO A 53 -5.96 -18.52 -3.79
CA PRO A 53 -6.27 -19.06 -2.47
C PRO A 53 -5.92 -18.03 -1.37
N PRO A 54 -6.64 -18.03 -0.22
CA PRO A 54 -6.58 -16.95 0.80
C PRO A 54 -5.19 -16.63 1.39
N ASN A 55 -4.18 -17.41 1.04
CA ASN A 55 -2.81 -17.36 1.54
C ASN A 55 -1.74 -17.37 0.44
N ALA A 56 -2.12 -17.33 -0.84
CA ALA A 56 -1.17 -17.43 -1.96
C ALA A 56 -0.08 -16.35 -1.91
N ASP A 57 -0.46 -15.09 -1.66
CA ASP A 57 0.47 -13.95 -1.60
C ASP A 57 1.42 -14.06 -0.41
N ILE A 58 0.95 -14.63 0.69
CA ILE A 58 1.77 -14.84 1.89
C ILE A 58 2.75 -15.99 1.67
N ALA A 59 2.32 -17.06 1.01
CA ALA A 59 3.18 -18.19 0.68
C ALA A 59 4.30 -17.78 -0.30
N GLU A 60 3.94 -17.02 -1.35
CA GLU A 60 4.89 -16.43 -2.30
C GLU A 60 5.86 -15.47 -1.61
N GLY A 61 5.35 -14.58 -0.74
CA GLY A 61 6.18 -13.67 0.05
C GLY A 61 7.13 -14.40 1.01
N ALA A 62 6.69 -15.49 1.62
CA ALA A 62 7.51 -16.32 2.50
C ALA A 62 8.62 -17.05 1.73
N GLU A 63 8.33 -17.52 0.51
CA GLU A 63 9.34 -18.13 -0.38
C GLU A 63 10.42 -17.12 -0.78
N LEU A 64 10.03 -15.91 -1.19
CA LEU A 64 10.95 -14.83 -1.53
C LEU A 64 11.82 -14.42 -0.33
N LEU A 65 11.22 -14.30 0.85
CA LEU A 65 11.93 -14.00 2.09
C LEU A 65 12.92 -15.11 2.46
N SER A 66 12.49 -16.37 2.36
CA SER A 66 13.32 -17.55 2.61
C SER A 66 14.53 -17.60 1.67
N GLU A 67 14.33 -17.33 0.39
CA GLU A 67 15.43 -17.25 -0.59
C GLU A 67 16.40 -16.09 -0.31
N GLY A 68 15.89 -14.94 0.17
CA GLY A 68 16.73 -13.83 0.63
C GLY A 68 17.55 -14.20 1.87
N PHE A 69 16.91 -14.81 2.87
CA PHE A 69 17.55 -15.25 4.11
C PHE A 69 18.64 -16.30 3.86
N LYS A 70 18.37 -17.26 2.97
CA LYS A 70 19.35 -18.28 2.56
C LYS A 70 20.62 -17.68 1.96
N LYS A 71 20.48 -16.66 1.10
CA LYS A 71 21.63 -15.95 0.51
C LYS A 71 22.42 -15.18 1.57
N LEU A 72 21.72 -14.51 2.49
CA LEU A 72 22.35 -13.80 3.61
C LEU A 72 23.13 -14.76 4.52
N PHE A 73 22.51 -15.88 4.91
CA PHE A 73 23.14 -16.91 5.74
C PHE A 73 24.38 -17.51 5.09
N HIS A 74 24.33 -17.76 3.78
CA HIS A 74 25.47 -18.28 3.04
C HIS A 74 26.66 -17.33 3.04
N GLY A 75 26.42 -16.02 2.84
CA GLY A 75 27.46 -15.00 2.95
C GLY A 75 28.04 -14.90 4.36
N LEU A 76 27.16 -14.83 5.37
CA LEU A 76 27.56 -14.76 6.77
C LEU A 76 28.39 -15.99 7.19
N MET A 77 27.97 -17.20 6.84
CA MET A 77 28.71 -18.43 7.17
C MET A 77 30.09 -18.50 6.52
N GLY A 78 30.23 -18.01 5.28
CA GLY A 78 31.54 -17.90 4.62
C GLY A 78 32.49 -16.92 5.33
N GLU A 79 31.95 -15.88 5.98
CA GLU A 79 32.71 -14.95 6.81
C GLU A 79 32.92 -15.44 8.25
N LEU A 80 32.06 -16.34 8.74
CA LEU A 80 32.15 -16.94 10.07
C LEU A 80 33.12 -18.13 10.14
N GLU A 81 33.37 -18.82 9.04
CA GLU A 81 34.37 -19.91 8.92
C GLU A 81 35.74 -19.56 9.54
N PRO A 82 36.32 -18.37 9.32
CA PRO A 82 37.56 -17.96 9.97
C PRO A 82 37.42 -17.52 11.45
N ALA A 83 36.20 -17.43 11.99
CA ALA A 83 35.92 -16.90 13.33
C ALA A 83 35.66 -17.97 14.42
N GLY A 84 35.83 -19.26 14.09
CA GLY A 84 35.79 -20.45 14.97
C GLY A 84 35.29 -20.23 16.40
N ASP A 85 36.19 -19.87 17.32
CA ASP A 85 35.88 -19.78 18.75
C ASP A 85 34.89 -18.66 19.12
N ALA A 86 34.87 -17.54 18.38
CA ALA A 86 33.91 -16.45 18.58
C ALA A 86 32.55 -16.77 17.96
N ALA A 87 32.57 -17.47 16.82
CA ALA A 87 31.38 -17.99 16.17
C ALA A 87 30.66 -18.99 17.08
N GLU A 88 31.38 -19.94 17.66
CA GLU A 88 30.84 -20.95 18.59
C GLU A 88 30.17 -20.31 19.81
N GLN A 89 30.76 -19.27 20.40
CA GLN A 89 30.14 -18.53 21.49
C GLN A 89 28.83 -17.87 21.05
N GLY A 90 28.84 -17.15 19.92
CA GLY A 90 27.63 -16.53 19.38
C GLY A 90 26.54 -17.54 19.00
N TRP A 91 26.92 -18.75 18.55
CA TRP A 91 25.97 -19.84 18.31
C TRP A 91 25.34 -20.37 19.59
N ASN A 92 26.12 -20.54 20.66
CA ASN A 92 25.58 -20.99 21.95
C ASN A 92 24.61 -19.95 22.54
N ASP A 93 24.97 -18.66 22.49
CA ASP A 93 24.10 -17.57 22.96
C ASP A 93 22.79 -17.50 22.16
N LEU A 94 22.88 -17.70 20.84
CA LEU A 94 21.70 -17.76 19.98
C LEU A 94 20.81 -18.96 20.31
N VAL A 95 21.39 -20.14 20.55
CA VAL A 95 20.65 -21.35 20.91
C VAL A 95 19.94 -21.18 22.25
N ASP A 96 20.59 -20.56 23.24
CA ASP A 96 19.99 -20.26 24.55
C ASP A 96 18.77 -19.34 24.39
N TRP A 97 18.93 -18.25 23.65
CA TRP A 97 17.83 -17.33 23.34
C TRP A 97 16.70 -17.99 22.53
N LEU A 98 17.03 -18.87 21.58
CA LEU A 98 16.03 -19.64 20.83
C LEU A 98 15.29 -20.63 21.75
N GLY A 99 15.97 -21.13 22.78
CA GLY A 99 15.38 -21.90 23.88
C GLY A 99 14.27 -21.14 24.59
N ASP A 100 14.45 -19.86 24.89
CA ASP A 100 13.40 -19.02 25.47
C ASP A 100 12.18 -18.86 24.55
N LEU A 101 12.41 -18.74 23.23
CA LEU A 101 11.32 -18.69 22.25
C LEU A 101 10.53 -20.01 22.17
N SER A 102 11.16 -21.14 22.51
CA SER A 102 10.49 -22.45 22.52
C SER A 102 9.35 -22.53 23.53
N ALA A 103 9.36 -21.67 24.56
CA ALA A 103 8.29 -21.52 25.54
C ALA A 103 7.02 -20.92 24.92
N TYR A 104 7.04 -20.50 23.66
CA TYR A 104 5.91 -19.87 22.96
C TYR A 104 5.36 -20.76 21.83
N GLU A 105 4.09 -20.55 21.50
CA GLU A 105 3.38 -21.18 20.38
C GLU A 105 3.59 -20.44 19.06
N ALA A 106 3.16 -21.05 17.97
CA ALA A 106 3.19 -20.42 16.66
C ALA A 106 2.31 -19.15 16.63
N PRO A 107 2.68 -18.13 15.83
CA PRO A 107 1.94 -16.88 15.79
C PRO A 107 0.53 -17.03 15.19
N GLU A 108 -0.48 -16.48 15.86
CA GLU A 108 -1.89 -16.47 15.42
C GLU A 108 -2.28 -15.05 14.96
N ARG A 109 -2.81 -14.92 13.74
CA ARG A 109 -3.26 -13.63 13.20
C ARG A 109 -4.69 -13.34 13.64
N LEU A 110 -4.89 -12.19 14.27
CA LEU A 110 -6.20 -11.73 14.73
C LEU A 110 -6.96 -10.98 13.63
N PRO A 111 -8.30 -10.84 13.73
CA PRO A 111 -9.13 -10.17 12.72
C PRO A 111 -8.79 -8.69 12.49
N ASN A 112 -8.16 -8.04 13.47
CA ASN A 112 -7.69 -6.66 13.39
C ASN A 112 -6.33 -6.52 12.67
N GLY A 113 -5.64 -7.62 12.39
CA GLY A 113 -4.30 -7.62 11.78
C GLY A 113 -3.14 -7.76 12.78
N ASP A 114 -3.41 -7.78 14.09
CA ASP A 114 -2.38 -8.05 15.09
C ASP A 114 -1.96 -9.52 15.09
N ILE A 115 -0.78 -9.80 15.66
CA ILE A 115 -0.27 -11.15 15.86
C ILE A 115 -0.22 -11.44 17.36
N LEU A 116 -0.84 -12.55 17.77
CA LEU A 116 -0.79 -13.08 19.12
C LEU A 116 0.19 -14.26 19.16
N ILE A 117 1.12 -14.23 20.11
CA ILE A 117 2.02 -15.35 20.40
C ILE A 117 1.74 -15.81 21.83
N ARG A 118 1.15 -16.99 21.97
CA ARG A 118 0.79 -17.56 23.28
C ARG A 118 2.00 -18.24 23.91
N ARG A 119 2.12 -18.19 25.23
CA ARG A 119 3.12 -18.96 25.96
C ARG A 119 2.56 -20.36 26.27
N LYS A 120 3.34 -21.41 26.06
CA LYS A 120 2.99 -22.81 26.33
C LYS A 120 2.89 -23.10 27.81
N GLU A 121 3.89 -22.67 28.58
CA GLU A 121 3.94 -22.87 30.02
C GLU A 121 3.52 -21.59 30.77
N PRO A 122 2.55 -21.65 31.68
CA PRO A 122 2.18 -20.51 32.50
C PRO A 122 3.30 -20.18 33.49
N VAL A 123 3.65 -18.90 33.61
CA VAL A 123 4.56 -18.43 34.68
C VAL A 123 3.88 -18.65 36.02
N ALA A 124 4.56 -19.34 36.95
CA ALA A 124 4.06 -19.48 38.30
C ALA A 124 3.87 -18.09 38.93
N PRO A 125 2.68 -17.77 39.50
CA PRO A 125 2.44 -16.47 40.06
C PRO A 125 3.34 -16.27 41.30
N GLY A 126 4.28 -15.32 41.23
CA GLY A 126 5.02 -14.83 42.41
C GLY A 126 6.54 -14.94 42.40
N THR A 127 7.21 -15.02 41.23
CA THR A 127 8.69 -15.03 41.17
C THR A 127 9.29 -13.76 40.55
N ASP A 128 8.55 -12.66 40.60
CA ASP A 128 9.00 -11.34 40.14
C ASP A 128 9.18 -10.41 41.36
N LEU A 129 10.20 -10.66 42.21
CA LEU A 129 10.76 -9.68 43.16
C LEU A 129 12.25 -9.92 43.38
#